data_AF-A0A2I0IWC4-F1
#
_entry.id   AF-A0A2I0IWC4-F1
#
_cell.length_a   1.000
_cell.length_b   1.000
_cell.length_c   1.000
_cell.angle_alpha   90.00
_cell.angle_beta   90.00
_cell.angle_gamma   90.00
#
_symmetry.space_group_name_H-M   'P 1'
#
loop_
_entity.id
_entity.type
_entity.pdbx_description
1 polymer ?
#
loop_
_entity_poly.entity_id
_entity_poly.type
_entity_poly.pdbx_seq_one_letter_code
_entity_poly.pdbx_strand_id
1 'polypeptide(L)'
;MSTWPGRLILTDHALYFEALRVVSYDKPKRYDLSEDLKQIVKPELTGPWGTRLFDKAVLYKSISLSEPVVVEFPELKGHGRRDYWLAIIREILYAHRFINKFQIKGMERNEALSKAVLGILRVQALQEITSTAPLKCETLLMFNLCDQLPGGDLILEALANMSSSQLDRTNSPRSVDGSGMHSVSSLAMVSNLGFVFGGSSSSLSSPSEGGL
;
A
#
# COMPACT_ATOMS: atom_id res chain seq x y z
N MET A 1 24.47 -12.71 8.32
CA MET A 1 23.19 -12.01 8.40
C MET A 1 23.33 -10.87 9.40
N SER A 2 23.19 -9.63 8.96
CA SER A 2 23.17 -8.46 9.86
C SER A 2 21.74 -7.98 10.03
N THR A 3 21.25 -7.91 11.27
CA THR A 3 19.89 -7.47 11.60
C THR A 3 19.93 -6.06 12.17
N TRP A 4 19.09 -5.16 11.65
CA TRP A 4 19.05 -3.76 12.05
C TRP A 4 17.60 -3.34 12.36
N PRO A 5 17.32 -2.72 13.52
CA PRO A 5 16.02 -2.10 13.75
C PRO A 5 15.84 -0.89 12.84
N GLY A 6 14.60 -0.52 12.53
CA GLY A 6 14.34 0.60 11.64
C GLY A 6 12.86 0.87 11.41
N ARG A 7 12.60 1.87 10.56
CA ARG A 7 11.24 2.19 10.08
C ARG A 7 11.04 1.65 8.67
N LEU A 8 9.85 1.08 8.46
CA LEU A 8 9.39 0.61 7.16
C LEU A 8 8.32 1.57 6.65
N ILE A 9 8.43 1.98 5.40
CA ILE A 9 7.53 2.96 4.78
C ILE A 9 7.05 2.37 3.47
N LEU A 10 5.74 2.25 3.29
CA LEU A 10 5.14 1.88 2.02
C LEU A 10 4.62 3.13 1.32
N THR A 11 4.93 3.25 0.03
CA THR A 11 4.33 4.24 -0.88
C THR A 11 3.52 3.50 -1.92
N ASP A 12 2.82 4.25 -2.78
CA ASP A 12 2.12 3.70 -3.93
C ASP A 12 3.06 3.14 -5.02
N HIS A 13 4.38 3.26 -4.89
CA HIS A 13 5.36 2.78 -5.89
C HIS A 13 6.47 1.88 -5.33
N ALA A 14 6.82 2.02 -4.05
CA ALA A 14 7.98 1.35 -3.47
C ALA A 14 7.87 1.17 -1.97
N LEU A 15 8.60 0.18 -1.47
CA LEU A 15 8.85 -0.04 -0.05
C LEU A 15 10.21 0.57 0.32
N TYR A 16 10.27 1.34 1.40
CA TYR A 16 11.49 1.94 1.90
C TYR A 16 11.81 1.45 3.30
N PHE A 17 13.08 1.19 3.56
CA PHE A 17 13.57 0.86 4.89
C PHE A 17 14.67 1.82 5.32
N GLU A 18 14.52 2.41 6.49
CA GLU A 18 15.53 3.26 7.11
C GLU A 18 16.00 2.61 8.40
N ALA A 19 17.28 2.25 8.46
CA ALA A 19 17.89 1.70 9.66
C ALA A 19 18.01 2.77 10.74
N LEU A 20 17.67 2.41 11.97
CA LEU A 20 17.80 3.26 13.14
C LEU A 20 19.27 3.29 13.59
N ARG A 21 19.82 4.49 13.75
CA ARG A 21 21.08 4.76 14.45
C ARG A 21 20.80 5.38 15.82
N VAL A 22 21.87 5.60 16.60
CA VAL A 22 21.82 6.11 17.98
C VAL A 22 20.97 7.38 18.14
N VAL A 23 20.92 8.26 17.12
CA VAL A 23 20.12 9.51 17.16
C VAL A 23 19.53 9.91 15.79
N SER A 24 19.63 9.07 14.76
CA SER A 24 19.19 9.40 13.40
C SER A 24 18.76 8.18 12.62
N TYR A 25 18.15 8.40 11.46
CA TYR A 25 17.87 7.35 10.48
C TYR A 25 18.88 7.38 9.34
N ASP A 26 19.23 6.21 8.82
CA ASP A 26 20.02 6.10 7.59
C ASP A 26 19.22 6.53 6.36
N LYS A 27 19.94 6.82 5.27
CA LYS A 27 19.31 7.03 3.96
C LYS A 27 18.44 5.81 3.62
N PRO A 28 17.17 6.01 3.25
CA PRO A 28 16.25 4.90 2.98
C PRO A 28 16.76 4.01 1.86
N LYS A 29 16.79 2.70 2.10
CA LYS A 29 16.91 1.68 1.06
C LYS A 29 15.56 1.54 0.37
N ARG A 30 15.53 1.67 -0.96
CA ARG A 30 14.32 1.58 -1.79
C ARG A 30 14.20 0.20 -2.41
N TYR A 31 13.01 -0.38 -2.34
CA TYR A 31 12.62 -1.61 -3.01
C TYR A 31 11.44 -1.29 -3.95
N ASP A 32 11.71 -1.32 -5.26
CA ASP A 32 10.73 -0.92 -6.28
C ASP A 32 9.61 -1.95 -6.43
N LEU A 33 8.36 -1.53 -6.33
CA LEU A 33 7.16 -2.37 -6.53
C LEU A 33 6.48 -2.10 -7.87
N SER A 34 6.93 -1.08 -8.61
CA SER A 34 6.27 -0.57 -9.81
C SER A 34 6.75 -1.21 -11.11
N GLU A 35 8.04 -1.54 -11.17
CA GLU A 35 8.66 -2.18 -12.34
C GLU A 35 8.45 -3.71 -12.34
N ASP A 36 8.55 -4.37 -13.50
CA ASP A 36 8.51 -5.84 -13.59
C ASP A 36 9.87 -6.46 -13.27
N LEU A 37 10.25 -6.46 -11.98
CA LEU A 37 11.51 -6.99 -11.48
C LEU A 37 11.38 -8.44 -10.98
N LYS A 38 10.33 -9.15 -11.42
CA LYS A 38 9.95 -10.49 -10.93
C LYS A 38 9.95 -10.55 -9.40
N GLN A 39 9.38 -9.52 -8.78
CA GLN A 39 9.33 -9.41 -7.33
C GLN A 39 8.55 -10.57 -6.73
N ILE A 40 9.04 -11.14 -5.63
CA ILE A 40 8.34 -12.13 -4.83
C ILE A 40 8.21 -11.57 -3.42
N VAL A 41 6.97 -11.44 -2.96
CA VAL A 41 6.63 -11.00 -1.60
C VAL A 41 5.82 -12.10 -0.93
N LYS A 42 6.38 -12.71 0.11
CA LYS A 42 5.75 -13.86 0.79
C LYS A 42 6.07 -13.93 2.28
N PRO A 43 5.25 -14.66 3.07
CA PRO A 43 5.62 -15.07 4.42
C PRO A 43 7.00 -15.74 4.46
N GLU A 44 7.79 -15.41 5.48
CA GLU A 44 9.04 -16.10 5.79
C GLU A 44 9.08 -16.53 7.25
N LEU A 45 9.62 -17.73 7.49
CA LEU A 45 9.76 -18.31 8.82
C LEU A 45 11.12 -17.96 9.38
N THR A 46 11.17 -17.10 10.39
CA THR A 46 12.45 -16.70 11.01
C THR A 46 12.72 -17.38 12.34
N GLY A 47 11.84 -18.31 12.72
CA GLY A 47 11.99 -19.14 13.91
C GLY A 47 13.19 -20.09 13.82
N PRO A 48 13.81 -20.39 14.97
CA PRO A 48 14.74 -21.50 15.06
C PRO A 48 14.07 -22.78 14.50
N TRP A 49 14.78 -23.53 13.66
CA TRP A 49 14.30 -24.73 12.94
C TRP A 49 13.09 -24.53 12.01
N GLY A 50 12.82 -23.30 11.55
CA GLY A 50 11.69 -23.02 10.64
C GLY A 50 10.33 -23.25 11.30
N THR A 51 10.26 -23.12 12.61
CA THR A 51 9.01 -23.32 13.36
C THR A 51 8.01 -22.19 13.06
N ARG A 52 6.78 -22.56 12.68
CA ARG A 52 5.67 -21.64 12.35
C ARG A 52 5.21 -20.73 13.51
N LEU A 53 5.69 -21.01 14.73
CA LEU A 53 5.44 -20.16 15.89
C LEU A 53 6.10 -18.77 15.74
N PHE A 54 7.06 -18.65 14.83
CA PHE A 54 7.76 -17.41 14.50
C PHE A 54 7.54 -17.02 13.02
N ASP A 55 6.28 -17.06 12.58
CA ASP A 55 5.77 -16.51 11.32
C ASP A 55 5.81 -14.97 11.30
N LYS A 56 6.95 -14.38 11.67
CA LYS A 56 7.07 -12.95 11.97
C LYS A 56 7.70 -12.14 10.85
N ALA A 57 7.94 -12.71 9.69
CA ALA A 57 8.65 -12.01 8.63
C ALA A 57 7.97 -12.03 7.27
N VAL A 58 8.33 -11.04 6.46
CA VAL A 58 8.04 -10.94 5.04
C VAL A 58 9.36 -11.00 4.27
N LEU A 59 9.44 -11.92 3.32
CA LEU A 59 10.51 -11.97 2.34
C LEU A 59 10.17 -11.04 1.18
N TYR A 60 11.13 -10.22 0.77
CA TYR A 60 11.15 -9.54 -0.52
C TYR A 60 12.34 -10.05 -1.35
N LYS A 61 12.07 -10.53 -2.56
CA LYS A 61 13.08 -10.90 -3.55
C LYS A 61 12.76 -10.22 -4.87
N SER A 62 13.76 -9.82 -5.64
CA SER A 62 13.61 -9.35 -7.02
C SER A 62 14.91 -9.61 -7.80
N ILE A 63 14.87 -9.51 -9.13
CA ILE A 63 16.08 -9.64 -9.95
C ILE A 63 17.08 -8.49 -9.75
N SER A 64 16.64 -7.38 -9.19
CA SER A 64 17.49 -6.21 -8.89
C SER A 64 18.33 -6.37 -7.62
N LEU A 65 18.10 -7.44 -6.84
CA LEU A 65 18.81 -7.72 -5.59
C LEU A 65 19.62 -9.00 -5.72
N SER A 66 20.88 -8.96 -5.27
CA SER A 66 21.76 -10.14 -5.19
C SER A 66 21.30 -11.13 -4.13
N GLU A 67 20.72 -10.64 -3.03
CA GLU A 67 20.21 -11.43 -1.92
C GLU A 67 18.79 -10.98 -1.56
N PRO A 68 17.91 -11.90 -1.12
CA PRO A 68 16.58 -11.53 -0.67
C PRO A 68 16.65 -10.76 0.66
N VAL A 69 15.67 -9.89 0.88
CA VAL A 69 15.53 -9.12 2.11
C VAL A 69 14.44 -9.74 2.96
N VAL A 70 14.73 -9.94 4.23
CA VAL A 70 13.78 -10.41 5.23
C VAL A 70 13.46 -9.25 6.15
N VAL A 71 12.18 -8.89 6.24
CA VAL A 71 11.68 -7.85 7.13
C VAL A 71 10.90 -8.50 8.25
N GLU A 72 11.40 -8.37 9.47
CA GLU A 72 10.77 -8.93 10.67
C GLU A 72 9.83 -7.93 11.35
N PHE A 73 8.68 -8.45 11.78
CA PHE A 73 7.62 -7.76 12.49
C PHE A 73 7.44 -8.41 13.87
N PRO A 74 8.29 -8.06 14.85
CA PRO A 74 8.19 -8.63 16.18
C PRO A 74 6.86 -8.24 16.84
N GLU A 75 6.06 -9.26 17.18
CA GLU A 75 4.83 -9.14 17.98
C GLU A 75 4.87 -10.10 19.18
N LEU A 76 4.25 -9.70 20.30
CA LEU A 76 4.17 -10.52 21.52
C LEU A 76 3.24 -11.73 21.32
N LYS A 77 2.15 -11.58 20.55
CA LYS A 77 1.19 -12.64 20.24
C LYS A 77 0.72 -12.49 18.79
N GLY A 78 0.56 -13.63 18.12
CA GLY A 78 0.04 -13.68 16.75
C GLY A 78 1.05 -13.21 15.69
N HIS A 79 0.49 -12.92 14.52
CA HIS A 79 1.18 -12.58 13.27
C HIS A 79 0.43 -11.43 12.54
N GLY A 80 -0.41 -10.70 13.26
CA GLY A 80 -1.33 -9.71 12.69
C GLY A 80 -0.62 -8.55 12.01
N ARG A 81 0.45 -8.02 12.61
CA ARG A 81 1.27 -6.97 11.97
C ARG A 81 1.98 -7.49 10.72
N ARG A 82 2.52 -8.71 10.76
CA ARG A 82 3.15 -9.34 9.59
C ARG A 82 2.14 -9.48 8.46
N ASP A 83 0.96 -10.02 8.75
CA ASP A 83 -0.10 -10.25 7.76
C ASP A 83 -0.63 -8.94 7.18
N TYR A 84 -0.83 -7.92 8.02
CA TYR A 84 -1.20 -6.58 7.56
C TYR A 84 -0.17 -6.02 6.59
N TRP A 85 1.11 -5.98 6.98
CA TRP A 85 2.19 -5.47 6.13
C TRP A 85 2.32 -6.27 4.84
N LEU A 86 2.26 -7.59 4.92
CA LEU A 86 2.26 -8.47 3.76
C LEU A 86 1.11 -8.13 2.80
N ALA A 87 -0.10 -7.94 3.32
CA ALA A 87 -1.28 -7.66 2.53
C ALA A 87 -1.21 -6.31 1.81
N ILE A 88 -0.77 -5.25 2.50
CA ILE A 88 -0.68 -3.91 1.89
C ILE A 88 0.48 -3.79 0.90
N ILE A 89 1.62 -4.46 1.14
CA ILE A 89 2.75 -4.50 0.19
C ILE A 89 2.31 -5.21 -1.08
N ARG A 90 1.61 -6.35 -0.92
CA ARG A 90 1.05 -7.12 -2.04
C ARG A 90 0.02 -6.31 -2.82
N GLU A 91 -0.86 -5.57 -2.15
CA GLU A 91 -1.85 -4.72 -2.84
C GLU A 91 -1.18 -3.75 -3.81
N ILE A 92 -0.15 -3.02 -3.36
CA ILE A 92 0.59 -2.09 -4.23
C ILE A 92 1.31 -2.84 -5.36
N LEU A 93 2.00 -3.94 -5.04
CA LEU A 93 2.69 -4.75 -6.05
C LEU A 93 1.73 -5.27 -7.13
N TYR A 94 0.57 -5.78 -6.73
CA TYR A 94 -0.41 -6.34 -7.65
C TYR A 94 -1.16 -5.26 -8.44
N ALA A 95 -1.35 -4.07 -7.87
CA ALA A 95 -1.86 -2.92 -8.61
C ALA A 95 -0.91 -2.56 -9.77
N HIS A 96 0.40 -2.49 -9.52
CA HIS A 96 1.38 -2.24 -10.59
C HIS A 96 1.46 -3.37 -11.61
N ARG A 97 1.40 -4.63 -11.17
CA ARG A 97 1.32 -5.78 -12.10
C ARG A 97 0.09 -5.71 -12.97
N PHE A 98 -1.06 -5.35 -12.42
CA PHE A 98 -2.30 -5.12 -13.16
C PHE A 98 -2.11 -4.03 -14.22
N ILE A 99 -1.61 -2.86 -13.81
CA ILE A 99 -1.33 -1.73 -14.71
C ILE A 99 -0.40 -2.13 -15.84
N ASN A 100 0.71 -2.82 -15.53
CA ASN A 100 1.71 -3.23 -16.50
C ASN A 100 1.18 -4.34 -17.43
N LYS A 101 0.41 -5.31 -16.90
CA LYS A 101 -0.18 -6.41 -17.68
C LYS A 101 -1.14 -5.89 -18.74
N PHE A 102 -2.00 -4.93 -18.40
CA PHE A 102 -3.01 -4.37 -19.29
C PHE A 102 -2.57 -3.07 -19.99
N GLN A 103 -1.31 -2.67 -19.83
CA GLN A 103 -0.73 -1.46 -20.45
C GLN A 103 -1.54 -0.19 -20.17
N ILE A 104 -2.09 -0.09 -18.94
CA ILE A 104 -2.94 1.02 -18.50
C ILE A 104 -2.10 2.29 -18.34
N LYS A 105 -2.56 3.40 -18.93
CA LYS A 105 -1.82 4.66 -19.02
C LYS A 105 -2.68 5.85 -18.59
N GLY A 106 -2.02 6.98 -18.33
CA GLY A 106 -2.68 8.25 -18.06
C GLY A 106 -3.55 8.22 -16.79
N MET A 107 -4.78 8.74 -16.90
CA MET A 107 -5.69 8.90 -15.76
C MET A 107 -6.11 7.56 -15.15
N GLU A 108 -6.32 6.52 -15.97
CA GLU A 108 -6.73 5.20 -15.49
C GLU A 108 -5.67 4.56 -14.59
N ARG A 109 -4.38 4.79 -14.90
CA ARG A 109 -3.27 4.34 -14.06
C ARG A 109 -3.37 4.97 -12.66
N ASN A 110 -3.60 6.28 -12.60
CA ASN A 110 -3.75 6.99 -11.34
C ASN A 110 -5.01 6.54 -10.59
N GLU A 111 -6.09 6.21 -11.30
CA GLU A 111 -7.31 5.68 -10.71
C GLU A 111 -7.08 4.30 -10.07
N ALA A 112 -6.37 3.41 -10.77
CA ALA A 112 -6.01 2.08 -10.27
C ALA A 112 -5.14 2.16 -9.01
N LEU A 113 -4.11 3.02 -9.00
CA LEU A 113 -3.29 3.26 -7.81
C LEU A 113 -4.11 3.88 -6.67
N SER A 114 -4.99 4.83 -6.97
CA SER A 114 -5.89 5.43 -5.98
C SER A 114 -6.83 4.39 -5.36
N LYS A 115 -7.34 3.44 -6.15
CA LYS A 115 -8.16 2.31 -5.64
C LYS A 115 -7.36 1.44 -4.65
N ALA A 116 -6.11 1.14 -4.96
CA ALA A 116 -5.22 0.39 -4.06
C ALA A 116 -4.98 1.14 -2.74
N VAL A 117 -4.62 2.43 -2.82
CA VAL A 117 -4.36 3.28 -1.65
C VAL A 117 -5.62 3.44 -0.79
N LEU A 118 -6.78 3.71 -1.38
CA LEU A 118 -8.06 3.80 -0.66
C LEU A 118 -8.44 2.46 -0.02
N GLY A 119 -8.13 1.34 -0.67
CA GLY A 119 -8.28 0.00 -0.09
C GLY A 119 -7.46 -0.17 1.19
N ILE A 120 -6.20 0.26 1.18
CA ILE A 120 -5.31 0.23 2.35
C ILE A 120 -5.84 1.14 3.48
N LEU A 121 -6.23 2.38 3.16
CA LEU A 121 -6.81 3.31 4.13
C LEU A 121 -8.09 2.74 4.76
N ARG A 122 -8.92 2.06 3.96
CA ARG A 122 -10.12 1.38 4.48
C ARG A 122 -9.76 0.26 5.45
N VAL A 123 -8.74 -0.54 5.14
CA VAL A 123 -8.25 -1.59 6.06
C VAL A 123 -7.75 -0.99 7.36
N GLN A 124 -7.00 0.12 7.31
CA GLN A 124 -6.54 0.83 8.51
C GLN A 124 -7.71 1.32 9.36
N ALA A 125 -8.69 2.00 8.75
CA ALA A 125 -9.88 2.47 9.46
C ALA A 125 -10.66 1.30 10.09
N LEU A 126 -10.80 0.17 9.39
CA LEU A 126 -11.47 -1.01 9.93
C LEU A 126 -10.70 -1.63 11.11
N GLN A 127 -9.36 -1.62 11.09
CA GLN A 127 -8.54 -2.08 12.21
C GLN A 127 -8.72 -1.21 13.45
N GLU A 128 -8.85 0.11 13.28
CA GLU A 128 -9.08 1.03 14.40
C GLU A 128 -10.48 0.84 15.02
N ILE A 129 -11.49 0.60 14.18
CA ILE A 129 -12.88 0.42 14.63
C ILE A 129 -13.11 -0.99 15.22
N THR A 130 -12.39 -2.01 14.74
CA THR A 130 -12.61 -3.41 15.12
C THR A 130 -11.60 -3.85 16.17
N SER A 131 -11.98 -3.78 17.46
CA SER A 131 -11.10 -4.19 18.57
C SER A 131 -11.08 -5.70 18.89
N THR A 132 -11.97 -6.50 18.32
CA THR A 132 -12.30 -7.84 18.84
C THR A 132 -12.02 -9.02 17.92
N ALA A 133 -11.85 -8.82 16.61
CA ALA A 133 -11.63 -9.93 15.66
C ALA A 133 -10.45 -9.66 14.71
N PRO A 134 -9.62 -10.67 14.40
CA PRO A 134 -8.55 -10.52 13.43
C PRO A 134 -9.14 -10.28 12.04
N LEU A 135 -8.82 -9.13 11.45
CA LEU A 135 -9.25 -8.78 10.10
C LEU A 135 -8.41 -9.54 9.06
N LYS A 136 -9.10 -10.24 8.16
CA LYS A 136 -8.47 -10.83 6.96
C LYS A 136 -8.17 -9.72 5.97
N CYS A 137 -7.03 -9.05 6.16
CA CYS A 137 -6.65 -7.87 5.38
C CYS A 137 -6.60 -8.17 3.87
N GLU A 138 -6.15 -9.38 3.49
CA GLU A 138 -6.07 -9.81 2.09
C GLU A 138 -7.42 -9.81 1.36
N THR A 139 -8.53 -10.11 2.03
CA THR A 139 -9.86 -10.15 1.39
C THR A 139 -10.48 -8.77 1.22
N LEU A 140 -9.90 -7.75 1.84
CA LEU A 140 -10.37 -6.37 1.79
C LEU A 140 -9.62 -5.53 0.75
N LEU A 141 -8.57 -6.09 0.16
CA LEU A 141 -7.64 -5.45 -0.77
C LEU A 141 -7.85 -6.06 -2.15
N MET A 142 -8.29 -5.24 -3.10
CA MET A 142 -8.88 -5.72 -4.36
C MET A 142 -7.85 -6.45 -5.22
N PHE A 143 -6.67 -5.86 -5.42
CA PHE A 143 -5.65 -6.43 -6.29
C PHE A 143 -5.00 -7.67 -5.66
N ASN A 144 -4.76 -7.63 -4.35
CA ASN A 144 -4.28 -8.76 -3.58
C ASN A 144 -5.27 -9.92 -3.58
N LEU A 145 -6.56 -9.65 -3.41
CA LEU A 145 -7.58 -10.68 -3.50
C LEU A 145 -7.65 -11.30 -4.90
N CYS A 146 -7.64 -10.49 -5.95
CA CYS A 146 -7.73 -11.00 -7.32
C CYS A 146 -6.52 -11.86 -7.71
N ASP A 147 -5.30 -11.53 -7.28
CA ASP A 147 -4.13 -12.37 -7.58
C ASP A 147 -4.19 -13.75 -6.89
N GLN A 148 -4.89 -13.86 -5.76
CA GLN A 148 -5.01 -15.10 -4.99
C GLN A 148 -6.21 -15.98 -5.40
N LEU A 149 -7.23 -15.43 -6.06
CA LEU A 149 -8.44 -16.14 -6.42
C LEU A 149 -8.30 -16.91 -7.75
N PRO A 150 -8.86 -18.13 -7.86
CA PRO A 150 -9.00 -18.79 -9.16
C PRO A 150 -9.92 -17.94 -10.05
N GLY A 151 -9.44 -17.59 -11.26
CA GLY A 151 -10.17 -16.72 -12.19
C GLY A 151 -10.12 -15.23 -11.84
N GLY A 152 -9.31 -14.80 -10.86
CA GLY A 152 -9.17 -13.39 -10.55
C GLY A 152 -8.50 -12.58 -11.68
N ASP A 153 -7.79 -13.25 -12.59
CA ASP A 153 -7.31 -12.66 -13.84
C ASP A 153 -8.45 -12.22 -14.77
N LEU A 154 -9.55 -12.97 -14.85
CA LEU A 154 -10.75 -12.59 -15.58
C LEU A 154 -11.45 -11.38 -14.95
N ILE A 155 -11.45 -11.30 -13.62
CA ILE A 155 -11.98 -10.13 -12.89
C ILE A 155 -11.16 -8.89 -13.23
N LEU A 156 -9.82 -9.00 -13.18
CA LEU A 156 -8.94 -7.90 -13.54
C LEU A 156 -9.09 -7.49 -15.00
N GLU A 157 -9.22 -8.45 -15.92
CA GLU A 157 -9.48 -8.17 -17.34
C GLU A 157 -10.81 -7.41 -17.53
N ALA A 158 -11.88 -7.86 -16.88
CA ALA A 158 -13.16 -7.16 -16.92
C ALA A 158 -13.05 -5.73 -16.37
N LEU A 159 -12.31 -5.53 -15.28
CA LEU A 159 -12.06 -4.20 -14.71
C LEU A 159 -11.28 -3.29 -15.67
N ALA A 160 -10.26 -3.82 -16.37
CA ALA A 160 -9.50 -3.06 -17.37
C ALA A 160 -10.35 -2.68 -18.59
N ASN A 161 -11.25 -3.56 -19.03
CA ASN A 161 -12.17 -3.29 -20.13
C ASN A 161 -13.27 -2.28 -19.75
N MET A 162 -13.70 -2.26 -18.48
CA MET A 162 -14.67 -1.30 -17.99
C MET A 162 -14.08 0.11 -17.88
N SER A 163 -12.80 0.27 -17.51
CA SER A 163 -12.18 1.60 -17.43
C SER A 163 -12.05 2.22 -18.82
N SER A 164 -11.58 1.47 -19.81
CA SER A 164 -11.40 1.96 -21.18
C SER A 164 -12.71 2.39 -21.83
N SER A 165 -13.78 1.59 -21.66
CA SER A 165 -15.11 1.92 -22.20
C SER A 165 -15.77 3.13 -21.52
N GLN A 166 -15.46 3.43 -20.26
CA GLN A 166 -15.94 4.64 -19.58
C GLN A 166 -15.31 5.92 -20.16
N LEU A 167 -14.05 5.88 -20.56
CA LEU A 167 -13.40 7.02 -21.23
C LEU A 167 -14.04 7.31 -22.59
N ASP A 168 -14.30 6.28 -23.40
CA ASP A 168 -14.91 6.45 -24.73
C ASP A 168 -16.29 7.10 -24.65
N ARG A 169 -17.09 6.74 -23.63
CA ARG A 169 -18.39 7.39 -23.35
C ARG A 169 -18.27 8.85 -22.94
N THR A 170 -17.20 9.22 -22.25
CA THR A 170 -16.98 10.59 -21.76
C THR A 170 -16.53 11.54 -22.88
N ASN A 171 -15.95 10.99 -23.95
CA ASN A 171 -15.48 11.75 -25.13
C ASN A 171 -16.56 11.98 -26.21
N SER A 172 -17.77 11.44 -26.04
CA SER A 172 -18.89 11.69 -26.98
C SER A 172 -19.60 13.01 -26.63
N PRO A 173 -20.05 13.81 -27.63
CA PRO A 173 -20.76 15.06 -27.35
C PRO A 173 -22.06 14.75 -26.62
N ARG A 174 -22.20 15.31 -25.42
CA ARG A 174 -23.32 15.13 -24.50
C ARG A 174 -24.66 15.38 -25.19
N SER A 175 -25.47 14.33 -25.38
CA SER A 175 -26.92 14.49 -25.48
C SER A 175 -27.45 14.80 -24.08
N VAL A 176 -28.04 15.99 -23.94
CA VAL A 176 -28.74 16.44 -22.73
C VAL A 176 -29.98 15.58 -22.56
N ASP A 177 -29.87 14.44 -21.89
CA ASP A 177 -31.03 13.85 -21.25
C ASP A 177 -30.66 12.88 -20.13
N GLY A 178 -31.39 12.99 -19.01
CA GLY A 178 -31.42 11.99 -17.96
C GLY A 178 -30.33 12.09 -16.89
N SER A 179 -30.76 12.46 -15.68
CA SER A 179 -30.06 12.29 -14.40
C SER A 179 -29.48 10.87 -14.23
N GLY A 180 -28.26 10.64 -14.71
CA GLY A 180 -27.50 9.42 -14.47
C GLY A 180 -26.65 9.55 -13.22
N MET A 181 -26.71 8.56 -12.32
CA MET A 181 -25.76 8.46 -11.21
C MET A 181 -24.35 8.23 -11.78
N HIS A 182 -23.54 9.29 -11.86
CA HIS A 182 -22.15 9.16 -12.28
C HIS A 182 -21.31 8.64 -11.12
N SER A 183 -20.60 7.52 -11.34
CA SER A 183 -19.62 7.01 -10.38
C SER A 183 -18.46 8.01 -10.30
N VAL A 184 -18.18 8.53 -9.11
CA VAL A 184 -17.09 9.48 -8.89
C VAL A 184 -15.76 8.72 -8.94
N SER A 185 -14.81 9.19 -9.78
CA SER A 185 -13.48 8.57 -9.89
C SER A 185 -12.74 8.61 -8.55
N SER A 186 -11.99 7.55 -8.23
CA SER A 186 -11.15 7.49 -7.03
C SER A 186 -10.11 8.61 -7.00
N LEU A 187 -9.63 9.07 -8.16
CA LEU A 187 -8.71 10.20 -8.26
C LEU A 187 -9.33 11.50 -7.75
N ALA A 188 -10.61 11.74 -8.07
CA ALA A 188 -11.34 12.92 -7.58
C ALA A 188 -11.52 12.87 -6.06
N MET A 189 -11.80 11.68 -5.50
CA MET A 189 -11.87 11.47 -4.04
C MET A 189 -10.52 11.79 -3.38
N VAL A 190 -9.41 11.27 -3.93
CA VAL A 190 -8.06 11.51 -3.40
C VAL A 190 -7.65 12.98 -3.50
N SER A 191 -7.98 13.66 -4.60
CA SER A 191 -7.68 15.08 -4.75
C SER A 191 -8.35 15.97 -3.70
N ASN A 192 -9.50 15.53 -3.16
CA ASN A 192 -10.24 16.23 -2.12
C ASN A 192 -9.74 15.93 -0.69
N LEU A 193 -8.87 14.93 -0.51
CA LEU A 193 -8.35 14.49 0.79
C LEU A 193 -7.10 15.28 1.25
N GLY A 194 -7.01 16.58 0.93
CA GLY A 194 -5.84 17.45 1.12
C GLY A 194 -4.90 17.07 2.30
N PHE A 195 -3.59 17.05 2.03
CA PHE A 195 -2.52 16.66 2.96
C PHE A 195 -2.65 17.34 4.35
N VAL A 196 -3.25 16.67 5.34
CA VAL A 196 -3.17 17.06 6.75
C VAL A 196 -2.00 16.29 7.37
N PHE A 197 -0.78 16.74 7.09
CA PHE A 197 0.35 16.42 7.97
C PHE A 197 0.49 17.57 8.95
N GLY A 198 0.12 17.31 10.21
CA GLY A 198 0.21 18.28 11.30
C GLY A 198 1.64 18.75 11.50
N GLY A 199 1.93 19.98 11.06
CA GLY A 199 3.04 20.74 11.58
C GLY A 199 2.66 21.22 12.98
N SER A 200 3.18 20.55 14.01
CA SER A 200 3.22 21.12 15.34
C SER A 200 4.13 22.35 15.29
N SER A 201 3.53 23.53 15.16
CA SER A 201 4.23 24.79 15.41
C SER A 201 4.45 24.91 16.91
N SER A 202 5.70 24.72 17.34
CA SER A 202 6.16 25.15 18.65
C SER A 202 6.13 26.68 18.69
N SER A 203 5.04 27.23 19.24
CA SER A 203 5.02 28.65 19.61
C SER A 203 5.82 28.83 20.90
N LEU A 204 7.03 29.37 20.74
CA LEU A 204 7.77 30.06 21.80
C LEU A 204 6.87 31.17 22.37
N SER A 205 6.64 31.16 23.67
CA SER A 205 6.17 32.33 24.41
C SER A 205 7.25 32.77 25.40
N SER A 206 7.89 33.89 25.09
CA SER A 206 8.46 34.79 26.09
C SER A 206 8.06 36.21 25.70
N PRO A 207 7.49 36.96 26.64
CA PRO A 207 8.06 38.25 27.05
C PRO A 207 7.85 38.47 28.57
N SER A 208 8.44 39.40 29.31
CA SER A 208 9.49 40.41 29.19
C SER A 208 9.62 41.00 30.61
N GLU A 209 10.83 41.35 31.03
CA GLU A 209 11.06 42.17 32.24
C GLU A 209 10.43 43.57 32.09
N GLY A 210 10.03 44.19 33.20
CA GLY A 210 9.71 45.62 33.25
C GLY A 210 8.96 46.10 34.50
N GLY A 211 9.70 46.34 35.59
CA GLY A 211 9.57 47.45 36.56
C GLY A 211 8.23 47.79 37.24
N LEU A 212 8.21 47.66 38.56
CA LEU A 212 8.25 48.77 39.54
C LEU A 212 8.82 48.26 40.86
#